data_AF-A0A397JAB4-F1
#
_entry.id   AF-A0A397JAB4-F1
#
_cell.length_a   1.000
_cell.length_b   1.000
_cell.length_c   1.000
_cell.angle_alpha   90.00
_cell.angle_beta   90.00
_cell.angle_gamma   90.00
#
_symmetry.space_group_name_H-M   'P 1'
#
loop_
_entity.id
_entity.type
_entity.pdbx_description
1 polymer ?
#
loop_
_entity_poly.entity_id
_entity_poly.type
_entity_poly.pdbx_seq_one_letter_code
_entity_poly.pdbx_strand_id
1 'polypeptide(L)'
;MITLSCEINKVPVTVILDSGANCNVIGGGVVNEVGLKIDDTSDTKIHNPISVFDVLGVIHEIEISILSQGPKWKHVKITDNFVSNEPQLEFVLLLGQPWFQENAMKLDIPNKTLTLLDGTNIPLVIVRENKPPTQGNESVDNYFEMIKVYATVLGIDLDNQDLKGTFFDGLSLDNKKEAIRFGVKRSLNEIVKHLNRISSGFTDIEKFQFGSLKQGNDSIIDFYRKLKKYYKLLGNDEERHLKNHFIRGLSRDNQLEAGRCGLDLPLDELVARLNTLTITTNMSNKKIPASMQHNLSIKEKCLKNVFIAGLNSNNQLLAEKYGKDLPLEELVKLLIRNEISIERDPPPPYPP
;
A
#
# COMPACT_ATOMS: atom_id res chain seq x y z
N MET A 1 26.65 -5.93 2.08
CA MET A 1 27.68 -6.99 2.18
C MET A 1 28.88 -6.56 1.35
N ILE A 2 30.09 -6.61 1.91
CA ILE A 2 31.33 -6.36 1.15
C ILE A 2 31.98 -7.71 0.93
N THR A 3 32.29 -8.04 -0.32
CA THR A 3 32.85 -9.33 -0.71
C THR A 3 34.11 -9.15 -1.54
N LEU A 4 34.94 -10.18 -1.62
CA LEU A 4 36.11 -10.22 -2.49
C LEU A 4 36.20 -11.57 -3.22
N SER A 5 36.92 -11.61 -4.33
CA SER A 5 37.17 -12.85 -5.07
C SER A 5 38.29 -13.64 -4.40
N CYS A 6 37.97 -14.87 -4.00
CA CYS A 6 38.86 -15.74 -3.25
C CYS A 6 38.78 -17.17 -3.75
N GLU A 7 39.91 -17.88 -3.67
CA GLU A 7 39.99 -19.32 -3.86
C GLU A 7 40.69 -19.98 -2.67
N ILE A 8 40.22 -21.16 -2.29
CA ILE A 8 40.86 -22.05 -1.33
C ILE A 8 41.13 -23.36 -2.06
N ASN A 9 42.37 -23.81 -2.12
CA ASN A 9 42.75 -25.01 -2.90
C ASN A 9 42.25 -24.98 -4.37
N LYS A 10 42.21 -23.78 -5.00
CA LYS A 10 41.67 -23.53 -6.35
C LYS A 10 40.16 -23.71 -6.51
N VAL A 11 39.43 -23.82 -5.39
CA VAL A 11 37.96 -23.80 -5.37
C VAL A 11 37.51 -22.37 -5.06
N PRO A 12 36.62 -21.77 -5.87
CA PRO A 12 36.12 -20.43 -5.62
C PRO A 12 35.26 -20.41 -4.35
N VAL A 13 35.52 -19.44 -3.46
CA VAL A 13 34.80 -19.30 -2.19
C VAL A 13 34.23 -17.90 -2.06
N THR A 14 32.97 -17.81 -1.62
CA THR A 14 32.33 -16.53 -1.32
C THR A 14 32.88 -16.00 0.00
N VAL A 15 33.61 -14.89 -0.07
CA VAL A 15 34.18 -14.23 1.11
C VAL A 15 33.36 -13.01 1.49
N ILE A 16 32.96 -12.93 2.74
CA ILE A 16 32.33 -11.75 3.35
C ILE A 16 33.34 -11.07 4.26
N LEU A 17 33.53 -9.78 4.06
CA LEU A 17 34.31 -8.92 4.94
C LEU A 17 33.38 -8.30 5.99
N ASP A 18 33.57 -8.68 7.26
CA ASP A 18 32.82 -8.12 8.39
C ASP A 18 33.78 -7.60 9.46
N SER A 19 34.14 -6.33 9.38
CA SER A 19 34.98 -5.69 10.39
C SER A 19 34.27 -5.55 11.75
N GLY A 20 32.98 -5.88 11.89
CA GLY A 20 32.29 -5.94 13.18
C GLY A 20 32.41 -7.30 13.87
N ALA A 21 32.70 -8.37 13.11
CA ALA A 21 32.85 -9.71 13.67
C ALA A 21 34.16 -9.83 14.45
N ASN A 22 34.11 -10.49 15.60
CA ASN A 22 35.26 -10.73 16.48
C ASN A 22 36.03 -12.02 16.15
N CYS A 23 35.58 -12.80 15.18
CA CYS A 23 36.19 -14.06 14.78
C CYS A 23 36.09 -14.30 13.27
N ASN A 24 36.92 -15.21 12.76
CA ASN A 24 36.81 -15.74 11.40
C ASN A 24 35.90 -16.97 11.42
N VAL A 25 34.99 -17.09 10.46
CA VAL A 25 34.05 -18.23 10.38
C VAL A 25 34.09 -18.82 8.98
N ILE A 26 34.11 -20.15 8.90
CA ILE A 26 34.03 -20.90 7.65
C ILE A 26 32.86 -21.88 7.70
N GLY A 27 32.06 -21.88 6.63
CA GLY A 27 30.96 -22.82 6.46
C GLY A 27 31.42 -24.26 6.32
N GLY A 28 30.71 -25.19 6.95
CA GLY A 28 30.97 -26.63 6.83
C GLY A 28 30.88 -27.14 5.39
N GLY A 29 30.03 -26.54 4.55
CA GLY A 29 29.95 -26.84 3.12
C GLY A 29 31.27 -26.53 2.39
N VAL A 30 31.86 -25.36 2.64
CA VAL A 30 33.19 -24.99 2.12
C VAL A 30 34.24 -25.99 2.58
N VAL A 31 34.30 -26.27 3.90
CA VAL A 31 35.28 -27.19 4.50
C VAL A 31 35.23 -28.58 3.84
N ASN A 32 34.03 -29.11 3.65
CA ASN A 32 33.81 -30.41 3.00
C ASN A 32 34.23 -30.39 1.52
N GLU A 33 33.89 -29.33 0.79
CA GLU A 33 34.21 -29.19 -0.63
C GLU A 33 35.72 -29.08 -0.88
N VAL A 34 36.43 -28.32 -0.04
CA VAL A 34 37.89 -28.13 -0.20
C VAL A 34 38.73 -29.18 0.54
N GLY A 35 38.09 -30.09 1.30
CA GLY A 35 38.74 -31.19 2.01
C GLY A 35 39.62 -30.75 3.17
N LEU A 36 39.24 -29.70 3.90
CA LEU A 36 40.00 -29.23 5.06
C LEU A 36 39.74 -30.12 6.29
N LYS A 37 40.77 -30.28 7.12
CA LYS A 37 40.67 -31.03 8.39
C LYS A 37 40.23 -30.09 9.51
N ILE A 38 39.19 -30.49 10.23
CA ILE A 38 38.68 -29.79 11.40
C ILE A 38 39.41 -30.34 12.63
N ASP A 39 39.90 -29.46 13.50
CA ASP A 39 40.26 -29.83 14.86
C ASP A 39 39.00 -29.76 15.73
N ASP A 40 38.47 -30.93 16.08
CA ASP A 40 37.30 -31.12 16.94
C ASP A 40 37.68 -31.37 18.41
N THR A 41 38.98 -31.36 18.74
CA THR A 41 39.48 -31.63 20.09
C THR A 41 39.43 -30.40 20.99
N SER A 42 39.12 -29.22 20.43
CA SER A 42 38.97 -27.99 21.19
C SER A 42 37.64 -27.98 21.94
N ASP A 43 37.66 -28.36 23.23
CA ASP A 43 36.56 -28.25 24.21
C ASP A 43 36.15 -26.79 24.53
N THR A 44 36.39 -25.88 23.58
CA THR A 44 36.25 -24.45 23.76
C THR A 44 34.79 -24.12 23.48
N LYS A 45 33.98 -24.10 24.54
CA LYS A 45 32.74 -23.31 24.54
C LYS A 45 33.12 -21.85 24.26
N ILE A 46 33.23 -21.49 22.99
CA ILE A 46 33.56 -20.14 22.55
C ILE A 46 32.33 -19.29 22.84
N HIS A 47 32.38 -18.53 23.93
CA HIS A 47 31.39 -17.52 24.23
C HIS A 47 31.54 -16.36 23.23
N ASN A 48 30.78 -16.41 22.13
CA ASN A 48 30.68 -15.31 21.20
C ASN A 48 29.57 -14.32 21.65
N PRO A 49 29.83 -13.00 21.80
CA PRO A 49 28.81 -12.05 22.26
C PRO A 49 27.79 -11.63 21.20
N ILE A 50 27.90 -12.07 19.94
CA ILE A 50 27.20 -11.38 18.83
C ILE A 50 26.20 -12.28 18.07
N SER A 51 26.30 -13.60 18.14
CA SER A 51 25.27 -14.52 17.60
C SER A 51 25.55 -15.96 18.03
N VAL A 52 24.52 -16.63 18.55
CA VAL A 52 24.56 -18.03 18.95
C VAL A 52 24.50 -18.89 17.69
N PHE A 53 25.63 -19.47 17.29
CA PHE A 53 25.65 -20.51 16.25
C PHE A 53 26.56 -21.65 16.68
N ASP A 54 26.18 -22.87 16.29
CA ASP A 54 26.90 -24.07 16.66
C ASP A 54 28.24 -24.13 15.93
N VAL A 55 29.30 -24.31 16.71
CA VAL A 55 30.69 -24.45 16.23
C VAL A 55 31.06 -25.92 16.28
N LEU A 56 31.51 -26.47 15.14
CA LEU A 56 31.92 -27.87 15.03
C LEU A 56 33.38 -28.12 15.46
N GLY A 57 34.20 -27.08 15.40
CA GLY A 57 35.63 -27.15 15.66
C GLY A 57 36.35 -25.94 15.05
N VAL A 58 37.67 -26.00 15.03
CA VAL A 58 38.54 -24.91 14.56
C VAL A 58 39.48 -25.41 13.47
N ILE A 59 39.77 -24.55 12.50
CA ILE A 59 40.87 -24.73 11.55
C ILE A 59 41.89 -23.63 11.83
N HIS A 60 43.00 -24.02 12.45
CA HIS A 60 44.00 -23.09 12.97
C HIS A 60 44.71 -22.26 11.91
N GLU A 61 44.97 -22.83 10.74
CA GLU A 61 45.62 -22.10 9.65
C GLU A 61 45.08 -22.57 8.31
N ILE A 62 44.62 -21.62 7.50
CA ILE A 62 44.32 -21.84 6.08
C ILE A 62 45.05 -20.79 5.25
N GLU A 63 45.56 -21.20 4.09
CA GLU A 63 46.06 -20.28 3.08
C GLU A 63 44.98 -20.08 2.01
N ILE A 64 44.69 -18.82 1.72
CA ILE A 64 43.72 -18.43 0.70
C ILE A 64 44.39 -17.62 -0.39
N SER A 65 43.85 -17.70 -1.60
CA SER A 65 44.28 -16.92 -2.75
C SER A 65 43.25 -15.83 -3.02
N ILE A 66 43.65 -14.56 -2.93
CA ILE A 66 42.79 -13.41 -3.20
C ILE A 66 43.22 -12.74 -4.51
N LEU A 67 42.27 -12.40 -5.36
CA LEU A 67 42.57 -11.69 -6.61
C LEU A 67 42.95 -10.23 -6.32
N SER A 68 44.14 -9.79 -6.75
CA SER A 68 44.61 -8.40 -6.58
C SER A 68 44.22 -7.49 -7.74
N GLN A 69 44.47 -6.17 -7.63
CA GLN A 69 44.36 -5.23 -8.76
C GLN A 69 45.45 -5.55 -9.81
N GLY A 70 45.15 -6.51 -10.69
CA GLY A 70 46.02 -7.05 -11.74
C GLY A 70 45.77 -8.56 -11.93
N PRO A 71 46.37 -9.22 -12.93
CA PRO A 71 46.17 -10.67 -13.17
C PRO A 71 46.99 -11.55 -12.20
N LYS A 72 47.09 -11.16 -10.92
CA LYS A 72 47.91 -11.83 -9.92
C LYS A 72 47.07 -12.22 -8.71
N TRP A 73 47.14 -13.49 -8.36
CA TRP A 73 46.63 -14.02 -7.10
C TRP A 73 47.63 -13.73 -5.98
N LYS A 74 47.09 -13.30 -4.84
CA LYS A 74 47.85 -13.03 -3.63
C LYS A 74 47.50 -14.08 -2.58
N HIS A 75 48.51 -14.78 -2.11
CA HIS A 75 48.36 -15.74 -1.02
C HIS A 75 48.37 -15.02 0.32
N VAL A 76 47.37 -15.32 1.16
CA VAL A 76 47.16 -14.72 2.47
C VAL A 76 46.77 -15.83 3.44
N LYS A 77 47.28 -15.75 4.68
CA LYS A 77 46.93 -16.70 5.72
C LYS A 77 45.73 -16.21 6.52
N ILE A 78 44.94 -17.16 7.01
CA ILE A 78 43.89 -16.90 7.99
C ILE A 78 44.12 -17.84 9.15
N THR A 79 44.26 -17.26 10.33
CA THR A 79 44.40 -17.96 11.60
C THR A 79 43.04 -18.16 12.26
N ASP A 80 42.91 -19.26 13.00
CA ASP A 80 41.78 -19.58 13.89
C ASP A 80 40.39 -19.35 13.27
N ASN A 81 40.02 -20.25 12.35
CA ASN A 81 38.74 -20.22 11.64
C ASN A 81 37.74 -21.16 12.34
N PHE A 82 36.65 -20.61 12.88
CA PHE A 82 35.60 -21.42 13.48
C PHE A 82 34.74 -22.05 12.40
N VAL A 83 34.48 -23.35 12.50
CA VAL A 83 33.65 -24.07 11.53
C VAL A 83 32.20 -24.07 12.00
N SER A 84 31.28 -23.63 11.13
CA SER A 84 29.84 -23.61 11.44
C SER A 84 29.02 -24.37 10.39
N ASN A 85 27.99 -25.09 10.84
CA ASN A 85 27.00 -25.75 10.00
C ASN A 85 25.68 -24.98 9.86
N GLU A 86 25.66 -23.72 10.28
CA GLU A 86 24.49 -22.86 10.10
C GLU A 86 24.13 -22.75 8.60
N PRO A 87 22.86 -22.96 8.21
CA PRO A 87 22.44 -22.93 6.81
C PRO A 87 22.83 -21.63 6.09
N GLN A 88 22.76 -20.49 6.77
CA GLN A 88 23.14 -19.19 6.22
C GLN A 88 24.65 -18.99 6.00
N LEU A 89 25.49 -19.84 6.61
CA LEU A 89 26.95 -19.79 6.50
C LEU A 89 27.52 -20.96 5.70
N GLU A 90 26.70 -21.91 5.24
CA GLU A 90 27.12 -23.21 4.68
C GLU A 90 28.23 -23.10 3.61
N PHE A 91 28.14 -22.11 2.71
CA PHE A 91 29.10 -21.87 1.62
C PHE A 91 29.83 -20.53 1.71
N VAL A 92 30.05 -20.03 2.93
CA VAL A 92 30.62 -18.70 3.17
C VAL A 92 31.91 -18.80 3.98
N LEU A 93 32.88 -17.95 3.63
CA LEU A 93 34.02 -17.61 4.48
C LEU A 93 33.86 -16.16 4.97
N LEU A 94 33.68 -15.96 6.27
CA LEU A 94 33.57 -14.66 6.90
C LEU A 94 34.91 -14.28 7.54
N LEU A 95 35.46 -13.14 7.11
CA LEU A 95 36.70 -12.58 7.65
C LEU A 95 36.36 -11.47 8.65
N GLY A 96 36.69 -11.73 9.91
CA GLY A 96 36.45 -10.84 11.04
C GLY A 96 37.68 -10.02 11.43
N GLN A 97 37.56 -9.32 12.56
CA GLN A 97 38.60 -8.48 13.15
C GLN A 97 39.98 -9.14 13.24
N PRO A 98 40.14 -10.42 13.64
CA PRO A 98 41.45 -11.05 13.69
C PRO A 98 42.17 -11.02 12.34
N TRP A 99 41.46 -11.35 11.26
CA TRP A 99 42.05 -11.29 9.92
C TRP A 99 42.38 -9.86 9.48
N PHE A 100 41.50 -8.89 9.78
CA PHE A 100 41.78 -7.48 9.46
C PHE A 100 43.04 -6.98 10.17
N GLN A 101 43.23 -7.32 11.44
CA GLN A 101 44.40 -6.88 12.22
C GLN A 101 45.72 -7.44 11.67
N GLU A 102 45.69 -8.68 11.18
CA GLU A 102 46.88 -9.35 10.65
C GLU A 102 47.19 -8.99 9.19
N ASN A 103 46.20 -8.57 8.40
CA ASN A 103 46.34 -8.50 6.94
C ASN A 103 45.92 -7.17 6.31
N ALA A 104 45.05 -6.38 6.94
CA ALA A 104 44.48 -5.18 6.33
C ALA A 104 45.15 -3.90 6.84
N MET A 105 45.63 -3.07 5.91
CA MET A 105 46.12 -1.72 6.21
C MET A 105 44.99 -0.69 6.17
N LYS A 106 44.14 -0.76 5.14
CA LYS A 106 43.08 0.23 4.91
C LYS A 106 41.93 -0.38 4.13
N LEU A 107 40.72 -0.24 4.66
CA LEU A 107 39.48 -0.49 3.93
C LEU A 107 38.93 0.82 3.36
N ASP A 108 39.00 1.00 2.04
CA ASP A 108 38.51 2.19 1.33
C ASP A 108 37.20 1.87 0.59
N ILE A 109 36.08 2.06 1.29
CA ILE A 109 34.74 1.72 0.78
C ILE A 109 34.35 2.56 -0.45
N PRO A 110 34.53 3.90 -0.47
CA PRO A 110 34.22 4.71 -1.66
C PRO A 110 34.97 4.24 -2.92
N ASN A 111 36.25 3.89 -2.77
CA ASN A 111 37.08 3.40 -3.88
C ASN A 111 36.99 1.89 -4.09
N LYS A 112 36.11 1.19 -3.35
CA LYS A 112 35.91 -0.26 -3.41
C LYS A 112 37.24 -1.03 -3.38
N THR A 113 38.16 -0.62 -2.51
CA THR A 113 39.51 -1.18 -2.45
C THR A 113 39.87 -1.52 -1.01
N LEU A 114 40.44 -2.70 -0.81
CA LEU A 114 41.10 -3.09 0.42
C LEU A 114 42.61 -3.10 0.17
N THR A 115 43.37 -2.32 0.93
CA THR A 115 44.83 -2.35 0.87
C THR A 115 45.35 -3.24 1.99
N LEU A 116 46.15 -4.25 1.63
CA LEU A 116 46.83 -5.14 2.57
C LEU A 116 48.04 -4.46 3.21
N LEU A 117 48.56 -5.03 4.30
CA LEU A 117 49.74 -4.49 5.02
C LEU A 117 51.01 -4.39 4.16
N ASP A 118 51.14 -5.23 3.14
CA ASP A 118 52.26 -5.17 2.19
C ASP A 118 52.07 -4.17 1.05
N GLY A 119 50.98 -3.38 1.08
CA GLY A 119 50.63 -2.39 0.08
C GLY A 119 49.85 -2.93 -1.12
N THR A 120 49.54 -4.23 -1.17
CA THR A 120 48.74 -4.82 -2.25
C THR A 120 47.30 -4.31 -2.20
N ASN A 121 46.78 -3.84 -3.32
CA ASN A 121 45.37 -3.45 -3.44
C ASN A 121 44.51 -4.60 -3.94
N ILE A 122 43.42 -4.87 -3.23
CA ILE A 122 42.41 -5.88 -3.54
C ILE A 122 41.11 -5.16 -3.95
N PRO A 123 40.56 -5.44 -5.15
CA PRO A 123 39.26 -4.90 -5.54
C PRO A 123 38.14 -5.55 -4.72
N LEU A 124 37.18 -4.73 -4.28
CA LEU A 124 36.02 -5.17 -3.51
C LEU A 124 34.77 -5.17 -4.37
N VAL A 125 33.95 -6.20 -4.17
CA VAL A 125 32.60 -6.28 -4.71
C VAL A 125 31.63 -5.93 -3.59
N ILE A 126 31.05 -4.72 -3.66
CA ILE A 126 29.98 -4.31 -2.74
C ILE A 126 28.69 -4.93 -3.24
N VAL A 127 28.33 -6.08 -2.67
CA VAL A 127 27.01 -6.68 -2.83
C VAL A 127 26.10 -5.98 -1.82
N ARG A 128 25.37 -4.95 -2.25
CA ARG A 128 24.27 -4.47 -1.43
C ARG A 128 23.21 -5.58 -1.46
N GLU A 129 22.91 -6.17 -0.30
CA GLU A 129 21.57 -6.74 -0.09
C GLU A 129 20.60 -5.57 -0.18
N ASN A 130 20.25 -5.16 -1.40
CA ASN A 130 19.17 -4.22 -1.56
C ASN A 130 17.92 -5.02 -1.25
N LYS A 131 17.39 -4.87 -0.04
CA LYS A 131 16.03 -5.32 0.20
C LYS A 131 15.15 -4.64 -0.85
N PRO A 132 14.28 -5.39 -1.54
CA PRO A 132 13.33 -4.83 -2.46
C PRO A 132 12.54 -3.69 -1.79
N PRO A 133 12.40 -2.53 -2.44
CA PRO A 133 11.63 -1.44 -1.85
C PRO A 133 10.17 -1.85 -1.72
N THR A 134 9.53 -1.41 -0.65
CA THR A 134 8.09 -1.54 -0.42
C THR A 134 7.43 -0.16 -0.43
N GLN A 135 6.18 -0.09 -0.87
CA GLN A 135 5.42 1.16 -0.99
C GLN A 135 5.12 1.73 0.40
N GLY A 136 4.67 0.91 1.34
CA GLY A 136 4.20 1.37 2.64
C GLY A 136 3.10 2.43 2.49
N ASN A 137 3.34 3.62 3.06
CA ASN A 137 2.42 4.77 3.02
C ASN A 137 2.76 5.79 1.93
N GLU A 138 3.78 5.52 1.11
CA GLU A 138 4.22 6.43 0.04
C GLU A 138 3.24 6.45 -1.13
N SER A 139 3.30 7.53 -1.92
CA SER A 139 2.60 7.60 -3.21
C SER A 139 3.15 6.56 -4.19
N VAL A 140 2.33 6.18 -5.19
CA VAL A 140 2.77 5.22 -6.21
C VAL A 140 3.92 5.79 -7.05
N ASP A 141 3.94 7.10 -7.30
CA ASP A 141 5.06 7.77 -7.98
C ASP A 141 6.36 7.69 -7.18
N ASN A 142 6.34 8.04 -5.89
CA ASN A 142 7.52 7.95 -5.04
C ASN A 142 8.04 6.51 -4.96
N TYR A 143 7.12 5.56 -4.80
CA TYR A 143 7.45 4.13 -4.82
C TYR A 143 8.08 3.69 -6.15
N PHE A 144 7.54 4.16 -7.27
CA PHE A 144 8.07 3.83 -8.58
C PHE A 144 9.46 4.43 -8.83
N GLU A 145 9.74 5.63 -8.34
CA GLU A 145 11.10 6.20 -8.38
C GLU A 145 12.10 5.36 -7.56
N MET A 146 11.69 4.87 -6.38
CA MET A 146 12.52 3.93 -5.60
C MET A 146 12.82 2.64 -6.38
N ILE A 147 11.84 2.13 -7.14
CA ILE A 147 12.00 0.96 -8.00
C ILE A 147 12.96 1.24 -9.17
N LYS A 148 12.93 2.43 -9.78
CA LYS A 148 13.89 2.82 -10.84
C LYS A 148 15.32 2.89 -10.30
N VAL A 149 15.50 3.47 -9.11
CA VAL A 149 16.80 3.51 -8.43
C VAL A 149 17.26 2.07 -8.13
N TYR A 150 16.37 1.23 -7.61
CA TYR A 150 16.66 -0.18 -7.33
C TYR A 150 17.09 -0.94 -8.59
N ALA A 151 16.36 -0.79 -9.70
CA ALA A 151 16.70 -1.38 -11.00
C ALA A 151 18.08 -0.92 -11.51
N THR A 152 18.38 0.38 -11.36
CA THR A 152 19.68 0.96 -11.72
C THR A 152 20.82 0.36 -10.90
N VAL A 153 20.61 0.16 -9.59
CA VAL A 153 21.62 -0.44 -8.71
C VAL A 153 21.84 -1.91 -9.04
N LEU A 154 20.79 -2.62 -9.47
CA LEU A 154 20.89 -4.02 -9.91
C LEU A 154 21.39 -4.17 -11.35
N GLY A 155 21.48 -3.09 -12.13
CA GLY A 155 21.87 -3.14 -13.54
C GLY A 155 20.84 -3.82 -14.44
N ILE A 156 19.55 -3.77 -14.07
CA ILE A 156 18.45 -4.38 -14.83
C ILE A 156 17.49 -3.32 -15.38
N ASP A 157 16.81 -3.64 -16.47
CA ASP A 157 15.83 -2.75 -17.11
C ASP A 157 14.45 -2.85 -16.44
N LEU A 158 13.56 -1.89 -16.75
CA LEU A 158 12.21 -1.80 -16.18
C LEU A 158 11.22 -2.84 -16.73
N ASP A 159 11.55 -3.51 -17.83
CA ASP A 159 10.73 -4.57 -18.44
C ASP A 159 11.12 -5.98 -17.94
N ASN A 160 12.20 -6.07 -17.16
CA ASN A 160 12.63 -7.28 -16.47
C ASN A 160 11.48 -7.88 -15.62
N GLN A 161 11.23 -9.18 -15.78
CA GLN A 161 10.11 -9.87 -15.14
C GLN A 161 10.28 -9.99 -13.62
N ASP A 162 11.51 -10.18 -13.13
CA ASP A 162 11.79 -10.30 -11.69
C ASP A 162 11.63 -8.94 -10.99
N LEU A 163 12.01 -7.85 -11.68
CA LEU A 163 11.75 -6.51 -11.21
C LEU A 163 10.24 -6.20 -11.19
N LYS A 164 9.48 -6.66 -12.19
CA LYS A 164 8.01 -6.57 -12.15
C LYS A 164 7.45 -7.30 -10.93
N GLY A 165 7.88 -8.54 -10.69
CA GLY A 165 7.49 -9.29 -9.49
C GLY A 165 7.78 -8.52 -8.21
N THR A 166 8.99 -7.98 -8.11
CA THR A 166 9.45 -7.12 -7.01
C THR A 166 8.53 -5.91 -6.81
N PHE A 167 8.19 -5.19 -7.89
CA PHE A 167 7.28 -4.05 -7.83
C PHE A 167 5.89 -4.46 -7.31
N PHE A 168 5.34 -5.57 -7.82
CA PHE A 168 4.03 -6.07 -7.38
C PHE A 168 4.03 -6.51 -5.91
N ASP A 169 5.14 -7.07 -5.43
CA ASP A 169 5.26 -7.53 -4.06
C ASP A 169 5.45 -6.40 -3.06
N GLY A 170 6.10 -5.32 -3.46
CA GLY A 170 6.21 -4.13 -2.64
C GLY A 170 5.00 -3.19 -2.67
N LEU A 171 4.07 -3.30 -3.63
CA LEU A 171 2.86 -2.48 -3.68
C LEU A 171 1.97 -2.63 -2.42
N SER A 172 1.28 -1.54 -2.06
CA SER A 172 0.24 -1.60 -1.02
C SER A 172 -0.90 -2.53 -1.43
N LEU A 173 -1.59 -3.12 -0.45
CA LEU A 173 -2.62 -4.13 -0.70
C LEU A 173 -3.72 -3.65 -1.66
N ASP A 174 -4.16 -2.40 -1.54
CA ASP A 174 -5.24 -1.87 -2.38
C ASP A 174 -4.76 -1.58 -3.81
N ASN A 175 -3.58 -1.01 -3.97
CA ASN A 175 -2.99 -0.81 -5.29
C ASN A 175 -2.66 -2.14 -5.97
N LYS A 176 -2.26 -3.16 -5.20
CA LYS A 176 -2.02 -4.51 -5.71
C LYS A 176 -3.28 -5.10 -6.33
N LYS A 177 -4.44 -4.96 -5.65
CA LYS A 177 -5.75 -5.40 -6.20
C LYS A 177 -6.09 -4.67 -7.50
N GLU A 178 -5.90 -3.35 -7.55
CA GLU A 178 -6.21 -2.56 -8.74
C GLU A 178 -5.27 -2.87 -9.91
N ALA A 179 -3.98 -3.08 -9.64
CA ALA A 179 -3.02 -3.48 -10.66
C ALA A 179 -3.35 -4.88 -11.24
N ILE A 180 -3.82 -5.82 -10.41
CA ILE A 180 -4.32 -7.12 -10.87
C ILE A 180 -5.56 -6.96 -11.76
N ARG A 181 -6.53 -6.11 -11.37
CA ARG A 181 -7.74 -5.81 -12.15
C ARG A 181 -7.42 -5.18 -13.50
N PHE A 182 -6.44 -4.28 -13.54
CA PHE A 182 -5.99 -3.61 -14.75
C PHE A 182 -5.25 -4.55 -15.71
N GLY A 183 -4.53 -5.53 -15.17
CA GLY A 183 -3.89 -6.61 -15.90
C GLY A 183 -2.36 -6.58 -15.80
N VAL A 184 -1.80 -7.59 -15.12
CA VAL A 184 -0.37 -7.69 -14.77
C VAL A 184 0.58 -7.83 -15.97
N LYS A 185 0.06 -8.12 -17.17
CA LYS A 185 0.87 -8.22 -18.41
C LYS A 185 1.32 -6.85 -18.95
N ARG A 186 0.73 -5.76 -18.48
CA ARG A 186 1.05 -4.37 -18.89
C ARG A 186 2.45 -3.96 -18.45
N SER A 187 3.00 -2.92 -19.08
CA SER A 187 4.29 -2.33 -18.64
C SER A 187 4.15 -1.68 -17.24
N LEU A 188 5.25 -1.58 -16.50
CA LEU A 188 5.24 -0.91 -15.19
C LEU A 188 4.75 0.54 -15.31
N ASN A 189 5.14 1.25 -16.38
CA ASN A 189 4.69 2.61 -16.66
C ASN A 189 3.17 2.70 -16.85
N GLU A 190 2.56 1.77 -17.59
CA GLU A 190 1.09 1.75 -17.76
C GLU A 190 0.37 1.49 -16.43
N ILE A 191 0.90 0.58 -15.61
CA ILE A 191 0.32 0.23 -14.30
C ILE A 191 0.43 1.42 -13.35
N VAL A 192 1.60 2.04 -13.22
CA VAL A 192 1.81 3.22 -12.37
C VAL A 192 0.87 4.36 -12.79
N LYS A 193 0.79 4.63 -14.09
CA LYS A 193 -0.16 5.63 -14.64
C LYS A 193 -1.61 5.33 -14.26
N HIS A 194 -2.02 4.06 -14.31
CA HIS A 194 -3.36 3.65 -13.92
C HIS A 194 -3.61 3.84 -12.42
N LEU A 195 -2.68 3.41 -11.57
CA LEU A 195 -2.79 3.53 -10.11
C LEU A 195 -2.83 4.99 -9.65
N ASN A 196 -1.96 5.85 -10.19
CA ASN A 196 -1.99 7.28 -9.91
C ASN A 196 -3.31 7.92 -10.30
N ARG A 197 -3.90 7.47 -11.41
CA ARG A 197 -5.20 7.96 -11.91
C ARG A 197 -6.37 7.56 -11.03
N ILE A 198 -6.29 6.41 -10.34
CA ILE A 198 -7.26 6.03 -9.31
C ILE A 198 -7.12 6.97 -8.10
N SER A 199 -5.88 7.21 -7.65
CA SER A 199 -5.60 8.04 -6.49
C SER A 199 -5.98 9.51 -6.70
N SER A 200 -5.72 10.08 -7.88
CA SER A 200 -6.10 11.46 -8.23
C SER A 200 -7.60 11.63 -8.48
N GLY A 201 -8.35 10.53 -8.55
CA GLY A 201 -9.72 10.49 -9.03
C GLY A 201 -9.82 10.69 -10.54
N PHE A 202 -10.89 10.14 -11.13
CA PHE A 202 -11.21 10.35 -12.54
C PHE A 202 -11.67 11.79 -12.78
N THR A 203 -11.16 12.40 -13.84
CA THR A 203 -11.68 13.68 -14.34
C THR A 203 -13.10 13.51 -14.87
N ASP A 204 -13.86 14.60 -14.98
CA ASP A 204 -15.25 14.55 -15.46
C ASP A 204 -15.37 13.93 -16.87
N ILE A 205 -14.40 14.15 -17.76
CA ILE A 205 -14.39 13.55 -19.11
C ILE A 205 -14.13 12.03 -19.07
N GLU A 206 -13.40 11.55 -18.08
CA GLU A 206 -13.12 10.12 -17.92
C GLU A 206 -14.28 9.41 -17.24
N LYS A 207 -14.87 10.04 -16.21
CA LYS A 207 -16.15 9.61 -15.65
C LYS A 207 -17.23 9.51 -16.72
N PHE A 208 -17.21 10.43 -17.69
CA PHE A 208 -18.11 10.39 -18.83
C PHE A 208 -17.88 9.17 -19.72
N GLN A 209 -16.62 8.85 -20.07
CA GLN A 209 -16.29 7.65 -20.86
C GLN A 209 -16.78 6.35 -20.21
N PHE A 210 -16.64 6.24 -18.89
CA PHE A 210 -17.08 5.06 -18.13
C PHE A 210 -18.56 5.09 -17.72
N GLY A 211 -19.34 6.10 -18.16
CA GLY A 211 -20.75 6.24 -17.81
C GLY A 211 -21.02 6.48 -16.32
N SER A 212 -20.00 6.91 -15.57
CA SER A 212 -20.07 7.15 -14.12
C SER A 212 -20.21 8.63 -13.76
N LEU A 213 -20.20 9.54 -14.74
CA LEU A 213 -20.41 10.97 -14.50
C LEU A 213 -21.83 11.23 -13.99
N LYS A 214 -21.94 11.95 -12.87
CA LYS A 214 -23.20 12.29 -12.21
C LYS A 214 -23.49 13.79 -12.27
N GLN A 215 -24.78 14.14 -12.23
CA GLN A 215 -25.27 15.51 -12.20
C GLN A 215 -24.74 16.27 -10.97
N GLY A 216 -24.69 15.63 -9.80
CA GLY A 216 -24.27 16.28 -8.56
C GLY A 216 -25.11 17.53 -8.28
N ASN A 217 -24.44 18.66 -8.10
CA ASN A 217 -25.08 19.96 -7.85
C ASN A 217 -25.32 20.78 -9.13
N ASP A 218 -24.94 20.26 -10.31
CA ASP A 218 -25.16 20.96 -11.57
C ASP A 218 -26.67 21.07 -11.86
N SER A 219 -27.09 22.21 -12.41
CA SER A 219 -28.43 22.30 -13.00
C SER A 219 -28.57 21.30 -14.15
N ILE A 220 -29.79 20.92 -14.49
CA ILE A 220 -30.05 19.97 -15.60
C ILE A 220 -29.43 20.48 -16.91
N ILE A 221 -29.53 21.79 -17.16
CA ILE A 221 -28.98 22.46 -18.34
C ILE A 221 -27.44 22.46 -18.32
N ASP A 222 -26.83 22.75 -17.17
CA ASP A 222 -25.37 22.80 -17.06
C ASP A 222 -24.76 21.41 -17.18
N PHE A 223 -25.39 20.41 -16.55
CA PHE A 223 -25.01 19.00 -16.68
C PHE A 223 -25.12 18.55 -18.14
N TYR A 224 -26.22 18.89 -18.81
CA TYR A 224 -26.41 18.59 -20.22
C TYR A 224 -25.34 19.23 -21.12
N ARG A 225 -25.04 20.51 -20.91
CA ARG A 225 -24.01 21.24 -21.66
C ARG A 225 -22.63 20.62 -21.46
N LYS A 226 -22.32 20.21 -20.23
CA LYS A 226 -21.08 19.53 -19.86
C LYS A 226 -20.94 18.19 -20.61
N LEU A 227 -22.00 17.38 -20.67
CA LEU A 227 -22.02 16.13 -21.43
C LEU A 227 -21.86 16.36 -22.94
N LYS A 228 -22.59 17.31 -23.54
CA LYS A 228 -22.47 17.68 -24.97
C LYS A 228 -21.02 18.06 -25.31
N LYS A 229 -20.36 18.83 -24.45
CA LYS A 229 -18.94 19.20 -24.60
C LYS A 229 -18.03 17.96 -24.64
N TYR A 230 -18.17 17.04 -23.69
CA TYR A 230 -17.33 15.83 -23.65
C TYR A 230 -17.63 14.87 -24.79
N TYR A 231 -18.89 14.74 -25.18
CA TYR A 231 -19.29 13.91 -26.31
C TYR A 231 -18.62 14.37 -27.62
N LYS A 232 -18.61 15.69 -27.86
CA LYS A 232 -17.93 16.30 -29.00
C LYS A 232 -16.40 16.14 -28.94
N LEU A 233 -15.80 16.29 -27.76
CA LEU A 233 -14.35 16.13 -27.58
C LEU A 233 -13.85 14.71 -27.87
N LEU A 234 -14.73 13.71 -27.72
CA LEU A 234 -14.41 12.30 -27.96
C LEU A 234 -14.74 11.82 -29.38
N GLY A 235 -15.23 12.71 -30.26
CA GLY A 235 -15.55 12.36 -31.64
C GLY A 235 -16.70 11.35 -31.79
N ASN A 236 -17.62 11.33 -30.82
CA ASN A 236 -18.79 10.46 -30.89
C ASN A 236 -19.97 11.18 -31.57
N ASP A 237 -20.71 10.47 -32.43
CA ASP A 237 -21.78 11.06 -33.24
C ASP A 237 -23.18 10.44 -32.97
N GLU A 238 -23.26 9.40 -32.16
CA GLU A 238 -24.50 8.67 -31.84
C GLU A 238 -25.30 9.26 -30.66
N GLU A 239 -26.29 10.11 -30.96
CA GLU A 239 -27.16 10.77 -29.97
C GLU A 239 -27.72 9.81 -28.89
N ARG A 240 -27.99 8.55 -29.24
CA ARG A 240 -28.45 7.51 -28.30
C ARG A 240 -27.50 7.29 -27.12
N HIS A 241 -26.19 7.31 -27.35
CA HIS A 241 -25.19 7.15 -26.28
C HIS A 241 -25.16 8.35 -25.35
N LEU A 242 -25.21 9.57 -25.93
CA LEU A 242 -25.29 10.80 -25.16
C LEU A 242 -26.55 10.84 -24.29
N LYS A 243 -27.71 10.43 -24.85
CA LYS A 243 -28.98 10.33 -24.14
C LYS A 243 -28.92 9.35 -22.97
N ASN A 244 -28.35 8.16 -23.19
CA ASN A 244 -28.18 7.17 -22.14
C ASN A 244 -27.26 7.66 -21.01
N HIS A 245 -26.16 8.34 -21.34
CA HIS A 245 -25.27 8.95 -20.35
C HIS A 245 -25.94 10.07 -19.57
N PHE A 246 -26.73 10.91 -20.25
CA PHE A 246 -27.51 11.96 -19.60
C PHE A 246 -28.47 11.35 -18.57
N ILE A 247 -29.34 10.41 -18.97
CA ILE A 247 -30.35 9.81 -18.09
C ILE A 247 -29.69 9.10 -16.90
N ARG A 248 -28.67 8.26 -17.13
CA ARG A 248 -27.96 7.54 -16.04
C ARG A 248 -27.18 8.46 -15.10
N GLY A 249 -26.80 9.63 -15.58
CA GLY A 249 -26.05 10.63 -14.84
C GLY A 249 -26.93 11.55 -14.01
N LEU A 250 -28.21 11.72 -14.34
CA LEU A 250 -29.15 12.56 -13.59
C LEU A 250 -29.25 12.15 -12.10
N SER A 251 -29.65 13.11 -11.26
CA SER A 251 -30.06 12.81 -9.88
C SER A 251 -31.24 11.83 -9.86
N ARG A 252 -31.43 11.13 -8.74
CA ARG A 252 -32.49 10.12 -8.61
C ARG A 252 -33.88 10.70 -8.90
N ASP A 253 -34.15 11.90 -8.41
CA ASP A 253 -35.44 12.57 -8.63
C ASP A 253 -35.64 12.93 -10.10
N ASN A 254 -34.60 13.48 -10.74
CA ASN A 254 -34.68 13.85 -12.16
C ASN A 254 -34.73 12.62 -13.08
N GLN A 255 -34.18 11.47 -12.68
CA GLN A 255 -34.34 10.20 -13.40
C GLN A 255 -35.80 9.73 -13.40
N LEU A 256 -36.49 9.86 -12.27
CA LEU A 256 -37.91 9.52 -12.17
C LEU A 256 -38.76 10.43 -13.04
N GLU A 257 -38.50 11.75 -13.01
CA GLU A 257 -39.19 12.70 -13.88
C GLU A 257 -38.89 12.48 -15.36
N ALA A 258 -37.66 12.07 -15.71
CA ALA A 258 -37.32 11.72 -17.08
C ALA A 258 -38.15 10.52 -17.57
N GLY A 259 -38.36 9.52 -16.71
CA GLY A 259 -39.26 8.40 -16.97
C GLY A 259 -40.70 8.84 -17.21
N ARG A 260 -41.21 9.80 -16.40
CA ARG A 260 -42.56 10.36 -16.54
C ARG A 260 -42.75 11.21 -17.80
N CYS A 261 -41.70 11.91 -18.24
CA CYS A 261 -41.74 12.70 -19.47
C CYS A 261 -41.83 11.85 -20.74
N GLY A 262 -41.38 10.58 -20.67
CA GLY A 262 -41.27 9.66 -21.79
C GLY A 262 -39.85 9.57 -22.31
N LEU A 263 -39.24 8.39 -22.16
CA LEU A 263 -37.84 8.15 -22.57
C LEU A 263 -37.65 8.07 -24.09
N ASP A 264 -38.73 8.09 -24.88
CA ASP A 264 -38.68 8.06 -26.34
C ASP A 264 -38.46 9.45 -26.94
N LEU A 265 -38.67 10.53 -26.18
CA LEU A 265 -38.49 11.90 -26.63
C LEU A 265 -37.04 12.20 -27.08
N PRO A 266 -36.82 13.06 -28.09
CA PRO A 266 -35.49 13.57 -28.41
C PRO A 266 -34.80 14.17 -27.19
N LEU A 267 -33.46 14.07 -27.12
CA LEU A 267 -32.72 14.43 -25.92
C LEU A 267 -32.88 15.92 -25.56
N ASP A 268 -32.81 16.81 -26.55
CA ASP A 268 -32.99 18.25 -26.34
C ASP A 268 -34.41 18.58 -25.79
N GLU A 269 -35.44 17.87 -26.25
CA GLU A 269 -36.81 18.04 -25.74
C GLU A 269 -36.97 17.54 -24.30
N LEU A 270 -36.38 16.38 -23.99
CA LEU A 270 -36.38 15.83 -22.63
C LEU A 270 -35.71 16.80 -21.64
N VAL A 271 -34.57 17.38 -22.02
CA VAL A 271 -33.85 18.38 -21.21
C VAL A 271 -34.73 19.61 -20.94
N ALA A 272 -35.42 20.13 -21.95
CA ALA A 272 -36.29 21.30 -21.80
C ALA A 272 -37.46 21.06 -20.84
N ARG A 273 -38.12 19.89 -20.95
CA ARG A 273 -39.21 19.50 -20.05
C ARG A 273 -38.74 19.36 -18.61
N LEU A 274 -37.64 18.65 -18.39
CA LEU A 274 -37.05 18.46 -17.07
C LEU A 274 -36.67 19.78 -16.41
N ASN A 275 -36.05 20.70 -17.15
CA ASN A 275 -35.67 22.02 -16.62
C ASN A 275 -36.90 22.84 -16.18
N THR A 276 -37.99 22.79 -16.96
CA THR A 276 -39.25 23.48 -16.64
C THR A 276 -39.87 22.94 -15.35
N LEU A 277 -39.85 21.62 -15.17
CA LEU A 277 -40.32 20.96 -13.94
C LEU A 277 -39.50 21.40 -12.73
N THR A 278 -38.17 21.40 -12.83
CA THR A 278 -37.28 21.84 -11.73
C THR A 278 -37.56 23.29 -11.31
N ILE A 279 -37.75 24.20 -12.27
CA ILE A 279 -38.08 25.60 -11.99
C ILE A 279 -39.45 25.71 -11.30
N THR A 280 -40.44 24.94 -11.76
CA THR A 280 -41.81 24.96 -11.23
C THR A 280 -41.85 24.43 -9.79
N THR A 281 -41.15 23.33 -9.51
CA THR A 281 -41.04 22.74 -8.16
C THR A 281 -40.32 23.66 -7.17
N ASN A 282 -39.28 24.37 -7.62
CA ASN A 282 -38.58 25.35 -6.79
C ASN A 282 -39.45 26.58 -6.49
N MET A 283 -40.32 26.97 -7.43
CA MET A 283 -41.28 28.06 -7.24
C MET A 283 -42.43 27.66 -6.29
N SER A 284 -42.91 26.41 -6.33
CA SER A 284 -43.92 25.91 -5.39
C SER A 284 -43.38 25.74 -3.96
N ASN A 285 -42.12 25.31 -3.81
CA ASN A 285 -41.48 25.18 -2.49
C ASN A 285 -41.18 26.53 -1.82
N LYS A 286 -41.04 27.62 -2.60
CA LYS A 286 -40.89 28.99 -2.07
C LYS A 286 -42.22 29.66 -1.66
N LYS A 287 -43.37 29.07 -1.97
CA LYS A 287 -44.70 29.60 -1.61
C LYS A 287 -45.55 28.50 -0.98
N ILE A 288 -45.31 28.16 0.28
CA ILE A 288 -46.32 27.49 1.11
C ILE A 288 -47.19 28.59 1.76
N PRO A 289 -48.49 28.69 1.45
CA PRO A 289 -49.37 29.67 2.09
C PRO A 289 -49.46 29.41 3.60
N ALA A 290 -49.51 30.46 4.41
CA ALA A 290 -49.60 30.37 5.88
C ALA A 290 -50.76 29.47 6.37
N SER A 291 -51.85 29.37 5.61
CA SER A 291 -52.98 28.47 5.89
C SER A 291 -52.64 26.98 5.75
N MET A 292 -51.72 26.60 4.84
CA MET A 292 -51.24 25.22 4.74
C MET A 292 -50.23 24.88 5.84
N GLN A 293 -49.39 25.82 6.27
CA GLN A 293 -48.52 25.63 7.44
C GLN A 293 -49.34 25.38 8.72
N HIS A 294 -50.45 26.12 8.90
CA HIS A 294 -51.35 25.90 10.03
C HIS A 294 -52.00 24.51 9.99
N ASN A 295 -52.44 24.05 8.81
CA ASN A 295 -53.03 22.72 8.65
C ASN A 295 -52.02 21.57 8.81
N LEU A 296 -50.75 21.75 8.39
CA LEU A 296 -49.68 20.79 8.68
C LEU A 296 -49.39 20.73 10.19
N SER A 297 -49.35 21.88 10.87
CA SER A 297 -49.16 21.95 12.33
C SER A 297 -50.29 21.23 13.08
N ILE A 298 -51.54 21.37 12.64
CA ILE A 298 -52.69 20.66 13.22
C ILE A 298 -52.58 19.16 13.01
N LYS A 299 -52.23 18.69 11.80
CA LYS A 299 -52.04 17.27 11.51
C LYS A 299 -50.89 16.67 12.34
N GLU A 300 -49.76 17.37 12.44
CA GLU A 300 -48.62 16.94 13.25
C GLU A 300 -49.00 16.85 14.74
N LYS A 301 -49.79 17.80 15.25
CA LYS A 301 -50.30 17.78 16.63
C LYS A 301 -51.22 16.59 16.90
N CYS A 302 -52.12 16.25 15.97
CA CYS A 302 -52.95 15.05 16.06
C CYS A 302 -52.11 13.77 16.04
N LEU A 303 -51.13 13.66 15.13
CA LEU A 303 -50.21 12.52 15.03
C LEU A 303 -49.38 12.35 16.31
N LYS A 304 -48.88 13.46 16.88
CA LYS A 304 -48.17 13.45 18.18
C LYS A 304 -49.03 12.91 19.30
N ASN A 305 -50.29 13.36 19.40
CA ASN A 305 -51.18 12.90 20.46
C ASN A 305 -51.49 11.40 20.33
N VAL A 306 -51.70 10.90 19.11
CA VAL A 306 -51.90 9.47 18.85
C VAL A 306 -50.64 8.67 19.17
N PHE A 307 -49.48 9.18 18.79
CA PHE A 307 -48.19 8.55 19.07
C PHE A 307 -47.90 8.45 20.57
N ILE A 308 -48.08 9.54 21.33
CA ILE A 308 -47.87 9.59 22.78
C ILE A 308 -48.83 8.65 23.51
N ALA A 309 -50.09 8.59 23.11
CA ALA A 309 -51.08 7.68 23.70
C ALA A 309 -50.77 6.19 23.46
N GLY A 310 -49.92 5.86 22.48
CA GLY A 310 -49.46 4.50 22.20
C GLY A 310 -48.15 4.11 22.90
N LEU A 311 -47.53 5.01 23.68
CA LEU A 311 -46.29 4.73 24.40
C LEU A 311 -46.56 3.94 25.69
N ASN A 312 -45.55 3.21 26.17
CA ASN A 312 -45.59 2.62 27.51
C ASN A 312 -45.55 3.73 28.59
N SER A 313 -45.98 3.41 29.82
CA SER A 313 -46.15 4.40 30.90
C SER A 313 -44.89 5.23 31.19
N ASN A 314 -43.69 4.65 31.06
CA ASN A 314 -42.43 5.35 31.32
C ASN A 314 -42.10 6.35 30.21
N ASN A 315 -42.26 5.94 28.95
CA ASN A 315 -42.02 6.78 27.77
C ASN A 315 -43.11 7.84 27.59
N GLN A 316 -44.35 7.53 27.98
CA GLN A 316 -45.45 8.49 27.98
C GLN A 316 -45.18 9.64 28.96
N LEU A 317 -44.73 9.34 30.18
CA LEU A 317 -44.43 10.36 31.19
C LEU A 317 -43.27 11.27 30.76
N LEU A 318 -42.28 10.71 30.06
CA LEU A 318 -41.16 11.46 29.49
C LEU A 318 -41.61 12.35 28.31
N ALA A 319 -42.47 11.83 27.44
CA ALA A 319 -43.04 12.56 26.32
C ALA A 319 -43.96 13.72 26.78
N GLU A 320 -44.73 13.51 27.84
CA GLU A 320 -45.58 14.56 28.43
C GLU A 320 -44.75 15.65 29.13
N LYS A 321 -43.63 15.29 29.76
CA LYS A 321 -42.76 16.22 30.49
C LYS A 321 -41.82 17.04 29.59
N TYR A 322 -41.32 16.45 28.51
CA TYR A 322 -40.28 17.07 27.67
C TYR A 322 -40.65 17.18 26.18
N GLY A 323 -41.69 16.48 25.72
CA GLY A 323 -42.05 16.36 24.32
C GLY A 323 -43.08 17.35 23.79
N LYS A 324 -43.72 18.13 24.69
CA LYS A 324 -44.88 18.98 24.36
C LYS A 324 -44.57 20.05 23.30
N ASP A 325 -43.34 20.59 23.33
CA ASP A 325 -42.90 21.64 22.43
C ASP A 325 -41.89 21.14 21.36
N LEU A 326 -41.64 19.83 21.31
CA LEU A 326 -40.69 19.24 20.36
C LEU A 326 -41.39 18.83 19.05
N PRO A 327 -40.76 19.00 17.87
CA PRO A 327 -41.15 18.33 16.63
C PRO A 327 -41.23 16.81 16.81
N LEU A 328 -42.11 16.13 16.08
CA LEU A 328 -42.37 14.69 16.30
C LEU A 328 -41.10 13.84 16.11
N GLU A 329 -40.25 14.23 15.15
CA GLU A 329 -38.97 13.56 14.89
C GLU A 329 -38.00 13.67 16.09
N GLU A 330 -37.95 14.82 16.76
CA GLU A 330 -37.08 15.04 17.92
C GLU A 330 -37.62 14.33 19.17
N LEU A 331 -38.95 14.24 19.30
CA LEU A 331 -39.58 13.42 20.34
C LEU A 331 -39.20 11.94 20.19
N VAL A 332 -39.23 11.39 18.97
CA VAL A 332 -38.83 10.01 18.70
C VAL A 332 -37.35 9.78 19.04
N LYS A 333 -36.45 10.70 18.67
CA LYS A 333 -35.02 10.61 19.02
C LYS A 333 -34.80 10.64 20.54
N LEU A 334 -35.56 11.45 21.27
CA LEU A 334 -35.48 11.52 22.73
C LEU A 334 -35.89 10.19 23.38
N LEU A 335 -36.97 9.57 22.92
CA LEU A 335 -37.44 8.28 23.43
C LEU A 335 -36.45 7.14 23.15
N ILE A 336 -35.87 7.09 21.95
CA ILE A 336 -34.84 6.09 21.59
C ILE A 336 -33.62 6.22 22.50
N ARG A 337 -33.16 7.44 22.80
CA ARG A 337 -32.05 7.64 23.74
C ARG A 337 -32.38 7.17 25.15
N ASN A 338 -33.61 7.37 25.60
CA ASN A 338 -34.06 6.92 26.92
C ASN A 338 -34.04 5.39 27.05
N GLU A 339 -34.54 4.67 26.04
CA GLU A 339 -34.54 3.20 26.03
C GLU A 339 -33.11 2.64 26.04
N ILE A 340 -32.20 3.21 25.26
CA ILE A 340 -30.78 2.80 25.24
C ILE A 340 -30.09 3.08 26.58
N SER A 341 -30.52 4.12 27.30
CA SER A 341 -29.93 4.45 28.60
C SER A 341 -30.42 3.52 29.71
N ILE A 342 -31.66 3.02 29.63
CA ILE A 342 -32.24 2.06 30.57
C ILE A 342 -31.60 0.66 30.43
N GLU A 343 -31.21 0.26 29.20
CA GLU A 343 -30.50 -1.02 28.97
C GLU A 343 -29.05 -1.04 29.52
N ARG A 344 -28.49 0.11 29.90
CA ARG A 344 -27.09 0.24 30.33
C ARG A 344 -26.90 0.28 31.85
N ASP A 345 -27.97 0.27 32.65
CA ASP A 345 -27.84 0.16 34.10
C ASP A 345 -27.64 -1.33 34.48
N PRO A 346 -26.49 -1.71 35.07
CA PRO A 346 -26.28 -3.08 35.54
C PRO A 346 -27.20 -3.37 36.74
N PRO A 347 -27.69 -4.62 36.90
CA PRO A 347 -28.52 -4.98 38.05
C PRO A 347 -27.72 -4.76 39.35
N PRO A 348 -28.38 -4.32 40.43
CA PRO A 348 -27.69 -4.04 41.69
C PRO A 348 -27.03 -5.32 42.23
N PRO A 349 -25.85 -5.22 42.87
CA PRO A 349 -25.19 -6.39 43.44
C PRO A 349 -26.08 -7.00 44.53
N TYR A 350 -26.21 -8.33 44.50
CA TYR A 350 -26.97 -9.06 45.50
C TYR A 350 -26.45 -8.77 46.92
N PRO A 351 -27.33 -8.68 47.95
CA PRO A 351 -26.91 -8.40 49.31
C PRO A 351 -26.15 -9.59 49.92
N PRO A 352 -25.35 -9.34 50.99
CA PRO A 352 -24.32 -10.26 51.50
C PRO A 352 -24.83 -11.58 52.05
#